data_AF-A0A9W4X3H8-F1
#
_entry.id   AF-A0A9W4X3H8-F1
#
_cell.length_a   1.000
_cell.length_b   1.000
_cell.length_c   1.000
_cell.angle_alpha   90.00
_cell.angle_beta   90.00
_cell.angle_gamma   90.00
#
_symmetry.space_group_name_H-M   'P 1'
#
loop_
_entity.id
_entity.type
_entity.pdbx_description
1 polymer ?
#
loop_
_entity_poly.entity_id
_entity_poly.type
_entity_poly.pdbx_seq_one_letter_code
_entity_poly.pdbx_strand_id
1 'polypeptide(L)'
;IKAHRIILVSNSEYFGNMLQGGWKEQHMKLIPIKETRFDTFRMILYYLYSGKLMDTSLVTLCDVFRQGDMMMLDDLKDFVARKLKMLINDDT
;
A
#
# COMPACT_ATOMS: atom_id res chain seq x y z
N ILE A 1 -13.31 0.26 -1.22
CA ILE A 1 -12.77 1.10 -2.32
C ILE A 1 -12.88 0.30 -3.62
N LYS A 2 -13.30 0.89 -4.74
CA LYS A 2 -13.32 0.19 -6.05
C LYS A 2 -11.92 0.24 -6.67
N ALA A 3 -11.43 -0.88 -7.19
CA ALA A 3 -10.12 -1.00 -7.83
C ALA A 3 -10.13 -2.12 -8.88
N HIS A 4 -9.22 -2.02 -9.85
CA HIS A 4 -9.00 -3.00 -10.90
C HIS A 4 -8.00 -4.06 -10.44
N ARG A 5 -8.39 -5.34 -10.55
CA ARG A 5 -7.54 -6.49 -10.17
C ARG A 5 -6.23 -6.49 -10.94
N ILE A 6 -6.26 -6.19 -12.24
CA ILE A 6 -5.06 -6.23 -13.08
C ILE A 6 -4.00 -5.24 -12.60
N ILE A 7 -4.38 -4.01 -12.23
CA ILE A 7 -3.43 -3.00 -11.74
C ILE A 7 -2.82 -3.44 -10.41
N LEU A 8 -3.63 -4.01 -9.51
CA LEU A 8 -3.15 -4.51 -8.21
C LEU A 8 -2.14 -5.63 -8.39
N VAL A 9 -2.47 -6.64 -9.21
CA VAL A 9 -1.58 -7.79 -9.43
C VAL A 9 -0.30 -7.40 -10.15
N SER A 10 -0.37 -6.52 -11.15
CA SER A 10 0.81 -6.09 -11.91
C SER A 10 1.82 -5.30 -11.08
N ASN A 11 1.38 -4.65 -9.99
CA ASN A 11 2.23 -3.77 -9.17
C ASN A 11 2.45 -4.31 -7.75
N SER A 12 1.99 -5.53 -7.43
CA SER A 12 2.15 -6.11 -6.09
C SER A 12 2.03 -7.62 -6.12
N GLU A 13 3.11 -8.29 -5.72
CA GLU A 13 3.14 -9.74 -5.59
C GLU A 13 2.15 -10.24 -4.53
N TYR A 14 1.97 -9.51 -3.43
CA TYR A 14 0.95 -9.81 -2.42
C TYR A 14 -0.46 -9.91 -3.03
N PHE A 15 -0.84 -8.93 -3.86
CA PHE A 15 -2.13 -8.98 -4.55
C PHE A 15 -2.16 -10.06 -5.65
N GLY A 16 -1.03 -10.32 -6.31
CA GLY A 16 -0.87 -11.46 -7.23
C GLY A 16 -1.20 -12.79 -6.56
N ASN A 17 -0.53 -13.08 -5.45
CA ASN A 17 -0.73 -14.30 -4.66
C ASN A 17 -2.16 -14.39 -4.13
N MET A 18 -2.71 -13.30 -3.57
CA MET A 18 -4.07 -13.28 -3.04
C MET A 18 -5.15 -13.48 -4.12
N LEU A 19 -4.97 -12.88 -5.31
CA LEU A 19 -6.02 -12.84 -6.34
C LEU A 19 -5.89 -13.92 -7.41
N GLN A 20 -4.71 -14.51 -7.58
CA GLN A 20 -4.46 -15.55 -8.60
C GLN A 20 -4.09 -16.91 -8.01
N GLY A 21 -3.72 -16.98 -6.72
CA GLY A 21 -3.15 -18.19 -6.11
C GLY A 21 -4.13 -19.34 -5.79
N GLY A 22 -5.35 -19.36 -6.35
CA GLY A 22 -6.34 -20.40 -6.06
C GLY A 22 -7.10 -20.25 -4.72
N TRP A 23 -6.93 -19.12 -4.03
CA TRP A 23 -7.61 -18.83 -2.75
C TRP A 23 -9.06 -18.38 -2.97
N LYS A 24 -9.89 -18.35 -1.92
CA LYS A 24 -11.32 -17.99 -2.04
C LYS A 24 -11.51 -16.60 -2.64
N GLU A 25 -10.57 -15.70 -2.37
CA GLU A 25 -10.51 -14.31 -2.82
C GLU A 25 -10.43 -14.18 -4.35
N GLN A 26 -9.97 -15.21 -5.06
CA GLN A 26 -9.83 -15.18 -6.53
C GLN A 26 -11.16 -14.93 -7.25
N HIS A 27 -12.28 -15.38 -6.68
CA HIS A 27 -13.64 -15.26 -7.25
C HIS A 27 -14.49 -14.20 -6.53
N MET A 28 -13.95 -13.55 -5.49
CA MET A 28 -14.68 -12.56 -4.72
C MET A 28 -14.69 -11.19 -5.42
N LYS A 29 -15.88 -10.58 -5.50
CA LYS A 29 -16.03 -9.18 -5.94
C LYS A 29 -15.62 -8.17 -4.87
N LEU A 30 -15.63 -8.57 -3.60
CA LEU A 30 -15.26 -7.75 -2.45
C LEU A 30 -14.20 -8.49 -1.65
N ILE A 31 -13.05 -7.85 -1.46
CA ILE A 31 -11.91 -8.43 -0.75
C ILE A 31 -11.76 -7.70 0.59
N PRO A 32 -11.88 -8.40 1.73
CA PRO A 32 -11.68 -7.78 3.03
C PRO A 32 -10.19 -7.58 3.28
N ILE A 33 -9.75 -6.33 3.33
CA ILE A 33 -8.42 -5.98 3.83
C ILE A 33 -8.51 -5.81 5.34
N LYS A 34 -7.87 -6.71 6.09
CA LYS A 34 -7.88 -6.68 7.56
C LYS A 34 -6.71 -5.82 8.08
N GLU A 35 -6.85 -5.36 9.31
CA GLU A 35 -5.75 -4.74 10.09
C GLU A 35 -5.08 -3.52 9.44
N THR A 36 -5.78 -2.86 8.49
CA THR A 36 -5.30 -1.65 7.83
C THR A 36 -6.31 -0.52 7.99
N ARG A 37 -5.86 0.66 8.41
CA ARG A 37 -6.70 1.86 8.45
C ARG A 37 -7.07 2.30 7.04
N PHE A 38 -8.25 2.90 6.90
CA PHE A 38 -8.76 3.32 5.59
C PHE A 38 -7.80 4.26 4.84
N ASP A 39 -7.28 5.29 5.51
CA ASP A 39 -6.38 6.27 4.89
C ASP A 39 -5.05 5.66 4.46
N THR A 40 -4.51 4.76 5.29
CA THR A 40 -3.30 3.99 4.99
C THR A 40 -3.49 3.14 3.73
N PHE A 41 -4.58 2.39 3.67
CA PHE A 41 -4.87 1.57 2.49
C PHE A 41 -5.12 2.43 1.24
N ARG A 42 -5.82 3.57 1.41
CA ARG A 42 -6.07 4.51 0.32
C ARG A 42 -4.76 5.09 -0.22
N MET A 43 -3.78 5.36 0.64
CA MET A 43 -2.43 5.78 0.22
C MET A 43 -1.71 4.69 -0.56
N ILE A 44 -1.69 3.46 -0.05
CA ILE A 44 -1.08 2.31 -0.73
C ILE A 44 -1.71 2.13 -2.11
N LEU A 45 -3.04 2.18 -2.19
CA LEU A 45 -3.75 2.04 -3.46
C LEU A 45 -3.42 3.18 -4.42
N TYR A 46 -3.32 4.42 -3.93
CA TYR A 46 -2.90 5.55 -4.76
C TYR A 46 -1.49 5.36 -5.33
N TYR A 47 -0.57 4.85 -4.51
CA TYR A 47 0.78 4.52 -4.95
C TYR A 47 0.78 3.45 -6.05
N LEU A 48 0.04 2.35 -5.87
CA LEU A 48 -0.08 1.28 -6.88
C LEU A 48 -0.62 1.76 -8.23
N TYR A 49 -1.35 2.87 -8.26
CA TYR A 49 -1.93 3.44 -9.49
C TYR A 49 -1.07 4.53 -10.13
N SER A 50 -0.25 5.22 -9.34
CA SER A 50 0.40 6.46 -9.77
C SER A 50 1.92 6.48 -9.61
N GLY A 51 2.48 5.54 -8.84
CA GLY A 51 3.88 5.55 -8.41
C GLY A 51 4.22 6.71 -7.46
N LYS A 52 3.23 7.40 -6.90
CA LYS A 52 3.40 8.61 -6.07
C LYS A 52 2.77 8.44 -4.70
N LEU A 53 3.15 9.29 -3.75
CA LEU A 53 2.50 9.44 -2.45
C LEU A 53 1.69 10.73 -2.43
N MET A 54 0.47 10.68 -1.89
CA MET A 54 -0.29 11.89 -1.57
C MET A 54 0.37 12.62 -0.41
N ASP A 55 0.04 13.90 -0.26
CA ASP A 55 0.35 14.61 0.96
C ASP A 55 -0.49 14.08 2.12
N THR A 56 0.13 13.88 3.29
CA THR A 56 -0.51 13.22 4.41
C THR A 56 0.25 13.44 5.72
N SER A 57 -0.36 13.03 6.83
CA SER A 57 0.24 13.12 8.15
C SER A 57 1.41 12.14 8.34
N LEU A 58 2.34 12.49 9.23
CA LEU A 58 3.44 11.60 9.66
C LEU A 58 2.90 10.24 10.16
N VAL A 59 1.79 10.26 10.91
CA VAL A 59 1.14 9.03 11.43
C VAL A 59 0.73 8.11 10.28
N THR A 60 0.10 8.66 9.24
CA THR A 60 -0.29 7.87 8.06
C THR A 60 0.94 7.35 7.31
N LEU A 61 2.01 8.12 7.18
CA LEU A 61 3.26 7.64 6.57
C LEU A 61 3.86 6.47 7.36
N CYS A 62 3.92 6.56 8.68
CA CYS A 62 4.38 5.45 9.54
C CYS A 62 3.51 4.20 9.37
N ASP A 63 2.19 4.36 9.32
CA ASP A 63 1.27 3.25 9.07
C ASP A 63 1.48 2.65 7.69
N VAL A 64 1.70 3.46 6.65
CA VAL A 64 1.97 3.00 5.28
C VAL A 64 3.29 2.23 5.23
N PHE A 65 4.32 2.69 5.94
CA PHE A 65 5.58 1.96 6.04
C PHE A 65 5.38 0.57 6.63
N ARG A 66 4.66 0.48 7.75
CA ARG A 66 4.34 -0.81 8.40
C ARG A 66 3.50 -1.73 7.51
N GLN A 67 2.50 -1.20 6.82
CA GLN A 67 1.62 -1.99 5.95
C GLN A 67 2.29 -2.37 4.64
N GLY A 68 3.21 -1.54 4.14
CA GLY A 68 4.05 -1.87 3.00
C GLY A 68 4.88 -3.12 3.25
N ASP A 69 5.34 -3.33 4.49
CA ASP A 69 6.03 -4.56 4.89
C ASP A 69 5.13 -5.79 4.85
N MET A 70 3.93 -5.69 5.44
CA MET A 70 2.93 -6.76 5.42
C MET A 70 2.48 -7.15 4.01
N MET A 71 2.46 -6.19 3.08
CA MET A 71 2.05 -6.39 1.68
C MET A 71 3.24 -6.60 0.73
N MET A 72 4.46 -6.76 1.25
CA MET A 72 5.69 -6.97 0.46
C MET A 72 5.88 -5.92 -0.64
N LEU A 73 5.69 -4.64 -0.29
CA LEU A 73 5.84 -3.48 -1.18
C LEU A 73 7.15 -2.75 -0.84
N ASP A 74 8.30 -3.35 -1.17
CA ASP A 74 9.61 -2.80 -0.77
C ASP A 74 9.91 -1.43 -1.39
N ASP A 75 9.58 -1.22 -2.66
CA ASP A 75 9.74 0.10 -3.30
C ASP A 75 8.92 1.20 -2.61
N LEU A 76 7.73 0.85 -2.09
CA LEU A 76 6.90 1.77 -1.33
C LEU A 76 7.54 2.08 0.03
N LYS A 77 8.06 1.06 0.73
CA LYS A 77 8.75 1.23 2.00
C LYS A 77 9.95 2.17 1.86
N ASP A 78 10.77 1.96 0.83
CA ASP A 78 11.94 2.79 0.56
C ASP A 78 11.56 4.23 0.19
N PHE A 79 10.46 4.42 -0.55
CA PHE A 79 9.92 5.75 -0.80
C PHE A 79 9.50 6.41 0.52
N VAL A 80 8.68 5.74 1.32
CA VAL A 80 8.15 6.30 2.57
C VAL A 80 9.25 6.58 3.58
N ALA A 81 10.25 5.69 3.71
CA ALA A 81 11.41 5.89 4.58
C ALA A 81 12.21 7.14 4.18
N ARG A 82 12.44 7.36 2.89
CA ARG A 82 13.10 8.59 2.41
C ARG A 82 12.29 9.84 2.75
N LYS A 83 10.95 9.80 2.55
CA LYS A 83 10.07 10.92 2.89
C LYS A 83 10.08 11.21 4.40
N LEU A 84 10.02 10.17 5.24
CA LEU A 84 10.11 10.31 6.69
C LEU A 84 11.45 10.90 7.13
N LYS A 85 12.56 10.44 6.54
CA LYS A 85 13.90 10.99 6.83
C LYS A 85 14.01 12.48 6.49
N MET A 86 13.43 12.91 5.37
CA MET A 86 13.38 14.33 5.00
C MET A 86 12.62 15.14 6.03
N LEU A 87 11.43 14.68 6.44
CA LEU A 87 10.61 15.38 7.44
C LEU A 87 11.32 15.49 8.79
N ILE A 88 12.00 14.43 9.24
CA ILE A 88 12.74 14.44 10.51
C ILE A 88 13.94 15.40 10.45
N ASN A 89 14.65 15.43 9.32
CA ASN A 89 15.81 16.30 9.15
C ASN A 89 15.42 17.79 9.04
N ASP A 90 14.23 18.09 8.50
CA ASP A 90 13.72 19.46 8.38
C ASP A 90 13.20 20.01 9.73
N ASP A 91 12.90 19.14 10.70
CA ASP A 91 12.47 19.50 12.06
C ASP A 91 13.66 19.79 13.03
N THR A 92 14.91 19.66 12.57
CA THR A 92 16.15 19.96 13.32
C THR A 92 16.93 21.12 12.72
#